data_AF-A0AAW8G0N9-F1
#
_entry.id   AF-A0AAW8G0N9-F1
#
_cell.length_a   1.000
_cell.length_b   1.000
_cell.length_c   1.000
_cell.angle_alpha   90.00
_cell.angle_beta   90.00
_cell.angle_gamma   90.00
#
_symmetry.space_group_name_H-M   'P 1'
#
loop_
_entity.id
_entity.type
_entity.pdbx_description
1 polymer ?
#
loop_
_entity_poly.entity_id
_entity_poly.type
_entity_poly.pdbx_seq_one_letter_code
_entity_poly.pdbx_strand_id
1 'polypeptide(L)'
;MKKSAFIIMILGICITCGNTVSRRNHEVQNTMVKKDTIVPLNDTVSLYYASYNSNMKLWYNLYIVKKNKRIKVGKGNEYKGSGSELFSRLSPNANYVVVDSVIKDYVHESDTDSTLHENYTCAIIDLKKAKIIRQMQQDCDGSWNKKNQWVSSGGKVVF
;
A
#
# COMPACT_ATOMS: atom_id res chain seq x y z
N MET A 1 -85.78 2.41 20.35
CA MET A 1 -84.89 3.60 20.26
C MET A 1 -84.01 3.56 21.52
N LYS A 2 -82.69 3.50 21.54
CA LYS A 2 -81.61 3.90 20.62
C LYS A 2 -80.50 2.83 20.71
N LYS A 3 -79.85 2.50 19.58
CA LYS A 3 -78.63 1.69 19.55
C LYS A 3 -77.45 2.62 19.84
N SER A 4 -76.72 2.40 20.92
CA SER A 4 -75.48 3.12 21.22
C SER A 4 -74.31 2.34 20.67
N ALA A 5 -73.77 2.81 19.54
CA ALA A 5 -72.54 2.29 18.94
C ALA A 5 -71.35 2.79 19.78
N PHE A 6 -70.59 1.86 20.35
CA PHE A 6 -69.28 2.15 20.94
C PHE A 6 -68.23 2.14 19.82
N ILE A 7 -67.77 3.33 19.43
CA ILE A 7 -66.59 3.50 18.57
C ILE A 7 -65.38 3.52 19.50
N ILE A 8 -64.60 2.44 19.51
CA ILE A 8 -63.30 2.41 20.18
C ILE A 8 -62.29 3.12 19.26
N MET A 9 -61.92 4.33 19.66
CA MET A 9 -60.87 5.13 19.02
C MET A 9 -59.52 4.51 19.38
N ILE A 10 -58.93 3.76 18.44
CA ILE A 10 -57.57 3.23 18.58
C ILE A 10 -56.61 4.43 18.51
N LEU A 11 -56.03 4.77 19.66
CA LEU A 11 -54.96 5.76 19.77
C LEU A 11 -53.71 5.16 19.12
N GLY A 12 -53.47 5.51 17.86
CA GLY A 12 -52.24 5.17 17.15
C GLY A 12 -51.06 5.88 17.81
N ILE A 13 -50.32 5.16 18.64
CA ILE A 13 -48.99 5.60 19.07
C ILE A 13 -48.09 5.46 17.84
N CYS A 14 -47.97 6.54 17.06
CA CYS A 14 -46.87 6.71 16.13
C CYS A 14 -45.59 6.81 16.96
N ILE A 15 -44.99 5.66 17.27
CA ILE A 15 -43.58 5.59 17.61
C ILE A 15 -42.87 6.11 16.36
N THR A 16 -42.51 7.38 16.37
CA THR A 16 -41.54 7.91 15.42
C THR A 16 -40.28 7.10 15.65
N CYS A 17 -40.05 6.07 14.84
CA CYS A 17 -38.73 5.55 14.61
C CYS A 17 -37.90 6.75 14.17
N GLY A 18 -37.16 7.33 15.12
CA GLY A 18 -36.07 8.21 14.79
C GLY A 18 -35.20 7.40 13.86
N ASN A 19 -35.20 7.76 12.59
CA ASN A 19 -34.19 7.29 11.66
C ASN A 19 -32.88 7.79 12.25
N THR A 20 -32.21 6.95 13.05
CA THR A 20 -30.77 6.97 13.15
C THR A 20 -30.31 6.71 11.73
N VAL A 21 -30.17 7.80 10.97
CA VAL A 21 -29.33 7.84 9.79
C VAL A 21 -27.98 7.40 10.31
N SER A 22 -27.72 6.10 10.17
CA SER A 22 -26.38 5.56 10.23
C SER A 22 -25.63 6.34 9.17
N ARG A 23 -24.92 7.39 9.61
CA ARG A 23 -23.90 8.03 8.81
C ARG A 23 -22.95 6.91 8.45
N ARG A 24 -23.10 6.38 7.23
CA ARG A 24 -22.08 5.57 6.61
C ARG A 24 -20.88 6.49 6.55
N ASN A 25 -19.93 6.31 7.47
CA ASN A 25 -18.62 6.88 7.33
C ASN A 25 -18.17 6.54 5.91
N HIS A 26 -17.87 7.57 5.10
CA HIS A 26 -17.18 7.40 3.83
C HIS A 26 -15.74 7.00 4.16
N GLU A 27 -15.58 5.83 4.78
CA GLU A 27 -14.31 5.16 4.85
C GLU A 27 -13.99 4.82 3.39
N VAL A 28 -13.06 5.56 2.79
CA VAL A 28 -12.52 5.24 1.47
C VAL A 28 -11.90 3.86 1.64
N GLN A 29 -12.68 2.81 1.37
CA GLN A 29 -12.25 1.45 1.58
C GLN A 29 -11.02 1.21 0.71
N ASN A 30 -9.86 1.16 1.37
CA ASN A 30 -8.58 0.82 0.77
C ASN A 30 -8.67 -0.60 0.23
N THR A 31 -9.19 -0.73 -0.99
CA THR A 31 -9.54 -2.03 -1.55
C THR A 31 -8.29 -2.59 -2.22
N MET A 32 -7.62 -3.49 -1.50
CA MET A 32 -6.53 -4.29 -2.04
C MET A 32 -7.10 -5.31 -3.02
N VAL A 33 -6.75 -5.19 -4.30
CA VAL A 33 -7.10 -6.20 -5.31
C VAL A 33 -5.93 -7.12 -5.58
N LYS A 34 -6.21 -8.42 -5.79
CA LYS A 34 -5.21 -9.35 -6.30
C LYS A 34 -4.88 -8.93 -7.73
N LYS A 35 -3.64 -8.54 -7.97
CA LYS A 35 -3.14 -8.13 -9.28
C LYS A 35 -1.69 -8.54 -9.37
N ASP A 36 -1.43 -9.48 -10.25
CA ASP A 36 -0.11 -10.03 -10.47
C ASP A 36 0.66 -9.10 -11.42
N THR A 37 1.80 -8.59 -10.98
CA THR A 37 2.67 -7.72 -11.79
C THR A 37 4.11 -8.19 -11.66
N ILE A 38 4.77 -8.41 -12.81
CA ILE A 38 6.17 -8.83 -12.88
C ILE A 38 6.99 -7.69 -13.47
N VAL A 39 8.07 -7.30 -12.78
CA VAL A 39 9.04 -6.32 -13.25
C VAL A 39 10.37 -7.06 -13.50
N PRO A 40 10.77 -7.30 -14.75
CA PRO A 40 12.04 -7.94 -15.05
C PRO A 40 13.21 -7.03 -14.65
N LEU A 41 14.19 -7.56 -13.92
CA LEU A 41 15.43 -6.84 -13.59
C LEU A 41 16.58 -7.24 -14.53
N ASN A 42 16.66 -8.53 -14.86
CA ASN A 42 17.51 -9.11 -15.89
C ASN A 42 16.95 -10.48 -16.30
N ASP A 43 17.69 -11.23 -17.12
CA ASP A 43 17.27 -12.54 -17.66
C ASP A 43 16.98 -13.62 -16.60
N THR A 44 17.49 -13.44 -15.37
CA THR A 44 17.45 -14.47 -14.31
C THR A 44 16.70 -14.05 -13.06
N VAL A 45 16.41 -12.76 -12.91
CA VAL A 45 15.79 -12.17 -11.73
C VAL A 45 14.69 -11.20 -12.15
N SER A 46 13.53 -11.32 -11.50
CA SER A 46 12.43 -10.36 -11.61
C SER A 46 11.85 -10.06 -10.24
N LEU A 47 11.19 -8.91 -10.12
CA LEU A 47 10.33 -8.61 -8.99
C LEU A 47 8.90 -9.02 -9.32
N TYR A 48 8.16 -9.48 -8.31
CA TYR A 48 6.75 -9.83 -8.44
C TYR A 48 5.95 -9.17 -7.33
N TYR A 49 4.90 -8.46 -7.71
CA TYR A 49 3.93 -7.84 -6.81
C TYR A 49 2.60 -8.60 -6.95
N ALA A 50 2.04 -9.04 -5.82
CA ALA A 50 0.85 -9.91 -5.82
C ALA A 50 -0.48 -9.15 -5.66
N SER A 51 -0.42 -7.85 -5.39
CA SER A 51 -1.61 -7.05 -5.12
C SER A 51 -1.41 -5.57 -5.45
N TYR A 52 -2.52 -4.89 -5.73
CA TYR A 52 -2.56 -3.47 -6.07
C TYR A 52 -3.67 -2.77 -5.28
N ASN A 53 -3.42 -1.55 -4.83
CA ASN A 53 -4.43 -0.67 -4.26
C ASN A 53 -4.81 0.37 -5.31
N SER A 54 -6.06 0.38 -5.76
CA SER A 54 -6.53 1.32 -6.80
C SER A 54 -6.61 2.77 -6.31
N ASN A 55 -6.91 2.99 -5.03
CA ASN A 55 -7.07 4.32 -4.46
C ASN A 55 -5.70 4.99 -4.29
N MET A 56 -4.76 4.24 -3.72
CA MET A 56 -3.38 4.72 -3.51
C MET A 56 -2.51 4.64 -4.77
N LYS A 57 -2.97 3.90 -5.79
CA LYS A 57 -2.24 3.58 -7.03
C LYS A 57 -0.88 2.90 -6.77
N LEU A 58 -0.81 2.06 -5.74
CA LEU A 58 0.43 1.41 -5.31
C LEU A 58 0.35 -0.12 -5.40
N TRP A 59 1.47 -0.75 -5.76
CA TRP A 59 1.66 -2.19 -5.74
C TRP A 59 2.28 -2.67 -4.43
N TYR A 60 1.85 -3.84 -3.96
CA TYR A 60 2.23 -4.40 -2.67
C TYR A 60 2.56 -5.89 -2.78
N ASN A 61 2.98 -6.47 -1.65
CA ASN A 61 3.36 -7.87 -1.53
C ASN A 61 4.49 -8.22 -2.50
N LEU A 62 5.66 -7.61 -2.28
CA LEU A 62 6.84 -7.79 -3.10
C LEU A 62 7.52 -9.15 -2.85
N TYR A 63 7.85 -9.83 -3.93
CA TYR A 63 8.64 -11.05 -3.99
C TYR A 63 9.78 -10.90 -4.98
N ILE A 64 10.88 -11.62 -4.73
CA ILE A 64 11.93 -11.86 -5.70
C ILE A 64 11.62 -13.18 -6.42
N VAL A 65 11.68 -13.17 -7.74
CA VAL A 65 11.58 -14.35 -8.60
C VAL A 65 12.95 -14.67 -9.15
N LYS A 66 13.50 -15.83 -8.80
CA LYS A 66 14.81 -16.31 -9.31
C LYS A 66 14.74 -17.80 -9.57
N LYS A 67 15.12 -18.24 -10.78
CA LYS A 67 15.06 -19.66 -11.19
C LYS A 67 13.71 -20.31 -10.87
N ASN A 68 12.60 -19.64 -11.23
CA ASN A 68 11.22 -20.04 -10.96
C ASN A 68 10.82 -20.16 -9.49
N LYS A 69 11.68 -19.78 -8.53
CA LYS A 69 11.33 -19.71 -7.10
C LYS A 69 10.91 -18.29 -6.75
N ARG A 70 9.76 -18.15 -6.07
CA ARG A 70 9.27 -16.89 -5.51
C ARG A 70 9.64 -16.81 -4.03
N ILE A 71 10.31 -15.74 -3.63
CA ILE A 71 10.76 -15.52 -2.25
C ILE A 71 10.20 -14.19 -1.79
N LYS A 72 9.38 -14.19 -0.72
CA LYS A 72 8.81 -12.96 -0.17
C LYS A 72 9.92 -12.09 0.42
N VAL A 73 9.96 -10.82 0.04
CA VAL A 73 10.92 -9.87 0.62
C VAL A 73 10.47 -9.51 2.04
N GLY A 74 11.41 -9.45 2.98
CA GLY A 74 11.15 -8.90 4.32
C GLY A 74 10.43 -9.85 5.30
N LYS A 75 10.54 -11.17 5.11
CA LYS A 75 10.03 -12.16 6.08
C LYS A 75 10.61 -11.86 7.49
N GLY A 76 9.76 -11.43 8.43
CA GLY A 76 10.11 -11.20 9.83
C GLY A 76 10.48 -9.76 10.23
N ASN A 77 10.36 -8.77 9.35
CA ASN A 77 10.48 -7.34 9.71
C ASN A 77 9.19 -6.58 9.38
N GLU A 78 8.97 -5.46 10.07
CA GLU A 78 7.83 -4.52 10.01
C GLU A 78 7.61 -3.84 8.65
N TYR A 79 8.03 -4.45 7.54
CA TYR A 79 7.64 -4.03 6.19
C TYR A 79 6.19 -4.46 5.90
N LYS A 80 5.27 -4.02 6.75
CA LYS A 80 3.83 -4.16 6.59
C LYS A 80 3.33 -2.89 5.91
N GLY A 81 3.55 -2.75 4.60
CA GLY A 81 2.70 -1.85 3.81
C GLY A 81 3.31 -0.56 3.28
N SER A 82 4.60 -0.51 2.96
CA SER A 82 5.00 0.40 1.89
C SER A 82 4.74 -0.25 0.54
N GLY A 83 4.05 0.50 -0.31
CA GLY A 83 3.77 0.15 -1.68
C GLY A 83 4.88 0.64 -2.61
N SER A 84 4.72 0.36 -3.89
CA SER A 84 5.65 0.73 -4.93
C SER A 84 4.90 1.29 -6.12
N GLU A 85 5.53 2.21 -6.85
CA GLU A 85 5.10 2.69 -8.16
C GLU A 85 5.86 1.94 -9.29
N LEU A 86 6.42 0.77 -8.95
CA LEU A 86 7.21 -0.13 -9.79
C LEU A 86 8.60 0.39 -10.20
N PHE A 87 9.13 1.41 -9.55
CA PHE A 87 10.54 1.77 -9.74
C PHE A 87 11.44 0.64 -9.25
N SER A 88 12.46 0.33 -10.06
CA SER A 88 13.54 -0.53 -9.64
C SER A 88 14.85 -0.20 -10.36
N ARG A 89 15.98 -0.34 -9.67
CA ARG A 89 17.33 -0.29 -10.25
C ARG A 89 18.20 -1.40 -9.69
N LEU A 90 18.61 -2.31 -10.57
CA LEU A 90 19.48 -3.44 -10.23
C LEU A 90 20.95 -3.00 -10.16
N SER A 91 21.70 -3.49 -9.17
CA SER A 91 23.14 -3.27 -9.10
C SER A 91 23.88 -4.02 -10.22
N PRO A 92 25.07 -3.56 -10.66
CA PRO A 92 25.82 -4.20 -11.76
C PRO A 92 26.11 -5.70 -11.53
N ASN A 93 26.37 -6.09 -10.28
CA ASN A 93 26.60 -7.49 -9.90
C ASN A 93 25.31 -8.28 -9.60
N ALA A 94 24.13 -7.70 -9.80
CA ALA A 94 22.82 -8.29 -9.52
C ALA A 94 22.64 -8.84 -8.10
N ASN A 95 23.36 -8.31 -7.12
CA ASN A 95 23.22 -8.69 -5.71
C ASN A 95 22.23 -7.80 -4.95
N TYR A 96 22.02 -6.57 -5.43
CA TYR A 96 21.15 -5.60 -4.78
C TYR A 96 20.19 -4.98 -5.78
N VAL A 97 19.02 -4.56 -5.29
CA VAL A 97 18.07 -3.76 -6.06
C VAL A 97 17.57 -2.62 -5.19
N VAL A 98 17.47 -1.43 -5.75
CA VAL A 98 16.72 -0.32 -5.14
C VAL A 98 15.31 -0.38 -5.69
N VAL A 99 14.31 -0.27 -4.82
CA VAL A 99 12.88 -0.22 -5.17
C VAL A 99 12.19 0.91 -4.41
N ASP A 100 11.03 1.32 -4.90
CA ASP A 100 10.14 2.19 -4.12
C ASP A 100 9.71 1.56 -2.79
N SER A 101 9.46 2.42 -1.82
CA SER A 101 8.89 2.08 -0.53
C SER A 101 7.98 3.25 -0.08
N VAL A 102 6.88 3.44 -0.79
CA VAL A 102 5.95 4.56 -0.58
C VAL A 102 4.89 4.20 0.45
N ILE A 103 4.67 5.06 1.44
CA ILE A 103 3.54 4.95 2.37
C ILE A 103 2.53 6.02 1.97
N LYS A 104 1.28 5.63 1.71
CA LYS A 104 0.17 6.56 1.45
C LYS A 104 -0.97 6.21 2.39
N ASP A 105 -1.50 7.22 3.07
CA ASP A 105 -2.62 7.03 3.98
C ASP A 105 -3.50 8.28 4.08
N TYR A 106 -4.79 8.08 4.33
CA TYR A 106 -5.72 9.17 4.58
C TYR A 106 -5.75 9.49 6.07
N VAL A 107 -5.45 10.72 6.42
CA VAL A 107 -5.67 11.23 7.78
C VAL A 107 -7.02 11.94 7.79
N HIS A 108 -7.93 11.44 8.62
CA HIS A 108 -9.26 12.00 8.79
C HIS A 108 -9.21 13.13 9.82
N GLU A 109 -9.43 14.36 9.37
CA GLU A 109 -9.54 15.54 10.23
C GLU A 109 -10.97 15.70 10.77
N SER A 110 -11.95 15.15 10.05
CA SER A 110 -13.36 15.06 10.45
C SER A 110 -14.05 13.87 9.76
N ASP A 111 -15.34 13.65 10.03
CA ASP A 111 -16.15 12.62 9.33
C ASP A 111 -16.25 12.86 7.82
N THR A 112 -16.06 14.11 7.37
CA THR A 112 -16.21 14.54 5.97
C THR A 112 -14.90 14.97 5.33
N ASP A 113 -13.87 15.24 6.13
CA ASP A 113 -12.60 15.77 5.67
C ASP A 113 -11.48 14.75 5.89
N SER A 114 -10.81 14.40 4.81
CA SER A 114 -9.64 13.54 4.83
C SER A 114 -8.55 14.08 3.92
N THR A 115 -7.33 14.14 4.42
CA THR A 115 -6.15 14.56 3.67
C THR A 115 -5.30 13.34 3.35
N LEU A 116 -4.90 13.16 2.08
CA LEU A 116 -3.98 12.10 1.70
C LEU A 116 -2.54 12.53 2.05
N HIS A 117 -1.90 11.77 2.93
CA HIS A 117 -0.48 11.93 3.24
C HIS A 117 0.33 10.90 2.48
N GLU A 118 1.43 11.36 1.88
CA GLU A 118 2.36 10.52 1.13
C GLU A 118 3.77 10.67 1.69
N ASN A 119 4.42 9.55 1.96
CA ASN A 119 5.82 9.48 2.36
C ASN A 119 6.58 8.64 1.33
N TYR A 120 7.29 9.32 0.43
CA TYR A 120 8.09 8.69 -0.61
C TYR A 120 9.46 8.32 -0.06
N THR A 121 9.72 7.02 0.00
CA THR A 121 11.02 6.47 0.37
C THR A 121 11.40 5.39 -0.64
N CYS A 122 12.64 4.94 -0.60
CA CYS A 122 13.12 3.79 -1.36
C CYS A 122 13.86 2.83 -0.43
N ALA A 123 13.96 1.57 -0.86
CA ALA A 123 14.59 0.51 -0.11
C ALA A 123 15.65 -0.21 -0.96
N ILE A 124 16.80 -0.49 -0.34
CA ILE A 124 17.81 -1.39 -0.91
C ILE A 124 17.55 -2.79 -0.39
N ILE A 125 17.38 -3.74 -1.30
CA ILE A 125 17.12 -5.15 -1.02
C ILE A 125 18.36 -5.97 -1.40
N ASP A 126 18.83 -6.79 -0.46
CA ASP A 126 19.76 -7.89 -0.74
C ASP A 126 18.98 -9.03 -1.42
N LEU A 127 19.24 -9.26 -2.71
CA LEU A 127 18.53 -10.23 -3.53
C LEU A 127 18.83 -11.69 -3.13
N LYS A 128 19.99 -11.95 -2.52
CA LYS A 128 20.37 -13.29 -2.06
C LYS A 128 19.65 -13.63 -0.75
N LYS A 129 19.52 -12.65 0.15
CA LYS A 129 18.86 -12.82 1.46
C LYS A 129 17.36 -12.54 1.43
N ALA A 130 16.85 -11.96 0.34
CA ALA A 130 15.48 -11.46 0.23
C ALA A 130 15.09 -10.53 1.39
N LYS A 131 16.02 -9.65 1.78
CA LYS A 131 15.88 -8.77 2.94
C LYS A 131 16.18 -7.32 2.55
N ILE A 132 15.38 -6.41 3.09
CA ILE A 132 15.67 -4.99 3.04
C ILE A 132 16.83 -4.71 3.98
N ILE A 133 17.91 -4.16 3.43
CA ILE A 133 19.13 -3.84 4.17
C ILE A 133 19.26 -2.34 4.43
N ARG A 134 18.48 -1.52 3.73
CA ARG A 134 18.42 -0.07 3.94
C ARG A 134 17.09 0.51 3.48
N GLN A 135 16.56 1.47 4.21
CA GLN A 135 15.47 2.35 3.79
C GLN A 135 15.98 3.79 3.77
N MET A 136 15.54 4.58 2.79
CA MET A 136 16.09 5.91 2.52
C MET A 136 14.94 6.84 2.15
N GLN A 137 14.82 7.98 2.83
CA GLN A 137 13.89 9.06 2.46
C GLN A 137 14.51 10.03 1.45
N GLN A 138 15.83 10.10 1.42
CA GLN A 138 16.62 10.92 0.50
C GLN A 138 17.46 10.00 -0.39
N ASP A 139 18.05 10.56 -1.44
CA ASP A 139 18.96 9.86 -2.36
C ASP A 139 18.32 8.72 -3.19
N CYS A 140 16.98 8.68 -3.30
CA CYS A 140 16.27 7.68 -4.11
C CYS A 140 16.44 7.85 -5.62
N ASP A 141 16.87 9.03 -6.04
CA ASP A 141 17.23 9.40 -7.41
C ASP A 141 18.66 8.97 -7.80
N GLY A 142 19.44 8.48 -6.83
CA GLY A 142 20.82 8.02 -7.01
C GLY A 142 21.00 6.88 -8.02
N SER A 143 22.24 6.48 -8.25
CA SER A 143 22.58 5.45 -9.24
C SER A 143 23.63 4.48 -8.71
N TRP A 144 23.62 3.26 -9.26
CA TRP A 144 24.66 2.29 -8.98
C TRP A 144 25.95 2.66 -9.74
N ASN A 145 27.07 2.75 -9.03
CA ASN A 145 28.37 2.86 -9.67
C ASN A 145 28.96 1.47 -10.01
N LYS A 146 30.09 1.45 -10.73
CA LYS A 146 30.79 0.21 -11.13
C LYS A 146 31.26 -0.66 -9.93
N LYS A 147 31.36 -0.09 -8.73
CA LYS A 147 31.71 -0.80 -7.49
C LYS A 147 30.50 -1.40 -6.78
N ASN A 148 29.31 -1.34 -7.38
CA ASN A 148 28.03 -1.77 -6.79
C ASN A 148 27.63 -0.96 -5.56
N GLN A 149 28.00 0.32 -5.55
CA GLN A 149 27.60 1.26 -4.51
C GLN A 149 26.47 2.14 -5.02
N TRP A 150 25.49 2.43 -4.17
CA TRP A 150 24.46 3.41 -4.47
C TRP A 150 25.00 4.79 -4.18
N VAL A 151 25.11 5.62 -5.21
CA VAL A 151 25.66 6.98 -5.13
C VAL A 151 24.53 7.96 -5.37
N SER A 152 24.34 8.91 -4.46
CA SER A 152 23.34 9.97 -4.64
C SER A 152 23.66 10.85 -5.84
N SER A 153 22.69 11.64 -6.29
CA SER A 153 22.89 12.62 -7.37
C SER A 153 23.98 13.65 -7.06
N GLY A 154 24.25 13.92 -5.77
CA GLY A 154 25.35 14.78 -5.31
C GLY A 154 26.73 14.09 -5.23
N GLY A 155 26.85 12.83 -5.67
CA GLY A 155 28.12 12.09 -5.69
C GLY A 155 28.50 11.41 -4.37
N LYS A 156 27.66 11.49 -3.34
CA LYS A 156 27.90 10.85 -2.05
C LYS A 156 27.60 9.35 -2.14
N VAL A 157 28.52 8.52 -1.66
CA VAL A 157 28.25 7.08 -1.47
C VAL A 157 27.25 6.91 -0.33
N VAL A 158 26.10 6.34 -0.64
CA VAL A 158 25.03 6.06 0.31
C VAL A 158 25.19 4.64 0.83
N PHE A 159 25.34 3.66 -0.06
CA PHE A 159 25.51 2.23 0.26
C PHE A 159 26.65 1.63 -0.57
#